data_AF-A0A2V6QSH4-F1
#
_entry.id   AF-A0A2V6QSH4-F1
#
_cell.length_a   1.000
_cell.length_b   1.000
_cell.length_c   1.000
_cell.angle_alpha   90.00
_cell.angle_beta   90.00
_cell.angle_gamma   90.00
#
_symmetry.space_group_name_H-M   'P 1'
#
loop_
_entity.id
_entity.type
_entity.pdbx_description
1 polymer ?
#
loop_
_entity_poly.entity_id
_entity_poly.type
_entity_poly.pdbx_seq_one_letter_code
_entity_poly.pdbx_strand_id
1 'polypeptide(L)'
;MRPALIWLLVGMLLVGSIPLPAFAQTTEADVYVAQAILDFDEKKYQDAIRNLEEALKREPDHVEALYYMGVVHMALRRPEEAVKYLTRAQAKAPQDTSVAFQLGLAYFALQQYDRAEPLFERVYKADPTIEGLGYYVGFIRYRKKDYRGALEAFRRGRTTDPQLQQLTRFYTGLSLAVLGLPGQASAEVEQALKLAPGSPLTGPAERLRDTIKTAAQAGRRLSASVSLGFLYDDNVIVRPGPNSHEPLVPVLRAHKEDSHGEAANARFDYTWLRGSLFGWVPRDGDSFESSFGYSFFGTYYNDLTSFNVTDHLVNGSFAYKTAMFNMPAQFGLSYAWDMLYLRETEFLRRNTATLSSLLVEKEPGASDTFVDAVRNVGHLTQSFFRFQDKEFFELNPLPIDNEFRDANNYTIGILHLLRFSGDKHLVKAGYQVDWEDAQGRNYRYVGHRLLAGVQYTLDLPAAVRTSWNPAPQLRLSYDVDVHLRDYGNKNSVLPTQNPGSKWRQDEEYNNTVRAEAPFDGPTIFGEGTKMSLALTYQNTVANSNIAVFNYTRNVYSLTLTWSY
;
A
#
# COMPACT_ATOMS: atom_id res chain seq x y z
N MET A 1 -73.45 20.01 87.05
CA MET A 1 -73.51 20.39 85.61
C MET A 1 -72.11 20.42 85.05
N ARG A 2 -71.91 19.78 83.89
CA ARG A 2 -70.84 20.03 82.88
C ARG A 2 -69.39 19.58 83.18
N PRO A 3 -68.61 19.31 82.12
CA PRO A 3 -67.78 18.11 81.98
C PRO A 3 -66.29 18.39 81.70
N ALA A 4 -65.41 17.43 82.01
CA ALA A 4 -64.03 17.40 81.53
C ALA A 4 -63.45 15.97 81.71
N LEU A 5 -63.88 15.00 80.90
CA LEU A 5 -63.28 13.66 80.91
C LEU A 5 -63.55 12.83 79.63
N ILE A 6 -63.39 13.39 78.41
CA ILE A 6 -63.50 12.61 77.15
C ILE A 6 -62.42 13.01 76.12
N TRP A 7 -61.17 13.25 76.55
CA TRP A 7 -60.07 13.52 75.59
C TRP A 7 -58.77 12.73 75.82
N LEU A 8 -58.79 11.69 76.66
CA LEU A 8 -57.58 10.89 76.94
C LEU A 8 -57.64 9.42 76.48
N LEU A 9 -58.66 9.01 75.72
CA LEU A 9 -58.82 7.63 75.24
C LEU A 9 -58.86 7.47 73.70
N VAL A 10 -58.59 8.52 72.93
CA VAL A 10 -58.53 8.44 71.44
C VAL A 10 -57.10 8.61 70.89
N GLY A 11 -56.11 8.90 71.73
CA GLY A 11 -54.72 9.15 71.30
C GLY A 11 -53.78 7.94 71.27
N MET A 12 -54.23 6.72 71.58
CA MET A 12 -53.34 5.56 71.81
C MET A 12 -53.66 4.31 70.98
N LEU A 13 -54.28 4.46 69.80
CA LEU A 13 -54.59 3.34 68.90
C LEU A 13 -54.37 3.68 67.41
N LEU A 14 -53.27 4.36 67.10
CA LEU A 14 -52.81 4.59 65.72
C LEU A 14 -51.26 4.52 65.63
N VAL A 15 -50.68 3.49 66.25
CA VAL A 15 -49.34 2.99 65.87
C VAL A 15 -49.57 1.74 65.03
N GLY A 16 -50.10 1.95 63.82
CA GLY A 16 -50.36 0.91 62.83
C GLY A 16 -49.34 1.00 61.72
N SER A 17 -48.49 -0.04 61.62
CA SER A 17 -47.76 -0.46 60.42
C SER A 17 -46.74 0.54 59.84
N ILE A 18 -45.56 0.60 60.45
CA ILE A 18 -44.32 0.75 59.66
C ILE A 18 -44.03 -0.66 59.11
N PRO A 19 -44.05 -0.89 57.79
CA PRO A 19 -43.52 -2.13 57.24
C PRO A 19 -42.01 -2.12 57.49
N LEU A 20 -41.56 -2.88 58.48
CA LEU A 20 -40.15 -3.26 58.56
C LEU A 20 -39.83 -4.01 57.25
N PRO A 21 -38.75 -3.67 56.54
CA PRO A 21 -38.27 -4.54 55.47
C PRO A 21 -38.03 -5.91 56.09
N ALA A 22 -38.72 -6.93 55.58
CA ALA A 22 -38.45 -8.30 55.96
C ALA A 22 -36.99 -8.58 55.59
N PHE A 23 -36.12 -8.69 56.60
CA PHE A 23 -34.81 -9.30 56.40
C PHE A 23 -35.10 -10.72 55.90
N ALA A 24 -34.83 -10.96 54.62
CA ALA A 24 -34.87 -12.30 54.05
C ALA A 24 -33.98 -13.19 54.93
N GLN A 25 -34.57 -14.22 55.51
CA GLN A 25 -33.84 -15.22 56.27
C GLN A 25 -32.89 -15.89 55.26
N THR A 26 -31.58 -15.78 55.48
CA THR A 26 -30.57 -16.46 54.65
C THR A 26 -30.92 -17.94 54.59
N THR A 27 -31.17 -18.45 53.39
CA THR A 27 -31.47 -19.85 53.18
C THR A 27 -30.23 -20.69 53.44
N GLU A 28 -30.40 -21.98 53.70
CA GLU A 28 -29.25 -22.89 53.81
C GLU A 28 -28.45 -22.90 52.50
N ALA A 29 -29.09 -22.69 51.34
CA ALA A 29 -28.45 -22.57 50.04
C ALA A 29 -27.56 -21.32 49.93
N ASP A 30 -28.02 -20.15 50.42
CA ASP A 30 -27.23 -18.90 50.42
C ASP A 30 -25.90 -19.04 51.16
N VAL A 31 -25.87 -19.83 52.25
CA VAL A 31 -24.64 -20.10 53.02
C VAL A 31 -23.63 -20.87 52.18
N TYR A 32 -24.08 -21.92 51.50
CA TYR A 32 -23.20 -22.69 50.60
C TYR A 32 -22.75 -21.87 49.39
N VAL A 33 -23.60 -20.99 48.84
CA VAL A 33 -23.22 -20.06 47.77
C VAL A 33 -22.14 -19.09 48.26
N ALA A 34 -22.32 -18.45 49.41
CA ALA A 34 -21.33 -17.55 49.98
C ALA A 34 -19.97 -18.24 50.19
N GLN A 35 -19.99 -19.49 50.67
CA GLN A 35 -18.78 -20.28 50.87
C GLN A 35 -18.11 -20.66 49.54
N ALA A 36 -18.90 -20.96 48.51
CA ALA A 36 -18.38 -21.23 47.17
C ALA A 36 -17.74 -20.00 46.51
N ILE A 37 -18.27 -18.80 46.75
CA ILE A 37 -17.67 -17.55 46.26
C ILE A 37 -16.29 -17.35 46.89
N LEU A 38 -16.17 -17.56 48.21
CA LEU A 38 -14.88 -17.52 48.90
C LEU A 38 -13.90 -18.57 48.35
N ASP A 39 -14.36 -19.82 48.17
CA ASP A 39 -13.53 -20.87 47.58
C ASP A 39 -13.10 -20.53 46.13
N PHE A 40 -13.96 -19.89 45.35
CA PHE A 40 -13.64 -19.42 44.00
C PHE A 40 -12.57 -18.32 44.01
N ASP A 41 -12.69 -17.35 44.91
CA ASP A 41 -11.70 -16.27 45.09
C ASP A 41 -10.34 -16.83 45.54
N GLU A 42 -10.34 -17.88 46.37
CA GLU A 42 -9.16 -18.65 46.76
C GLU A 42 -8.66 -19.63 45.68
N LYS A 43 -9.30 -19.67 44.50
CA LYS A 43 -9.00 -20.56 43.36
C LYS A 43 -9.17 -22.06 43.67
N LYS A 44 -9.90 -22.40 44.73
CA LYS A 44 -10.29 -23.77 45.10
C LYS A 44 -11.52 -24.20 44.31
N TYR A 45 -11.39 -24.28 42.99
CA TYR A 45 -12.52 -24.50 42.07
C TYR A 45 -13.32 -25.78 42.36
N GLN A 46 -12.66 -26.85 42.82
CA GLN A 46 -13.36 -28.09 43.17
C GLN A 46 -14.18 -27.96 44.45
N ASP A 47 -13.70 -27.15 45.41
CA ASP A 47 -14.40 -26.92 46.67
C ASP A 47 -15.61 -26.00 46.43
N ALA A 48 -15.42 -24.97 45.60
CA ALA A 48 -16.51 -24.13 45.10
C ALA A 48 -17.60 -24.94 44.41
N ILE A 49 -17.25 -25.87 43.52
CA ILE A 49 -18.23 -26.75 42.86
C ILE A 49 -19.00 -27.59 43.91
N ARG A 50 -18.31 -28.20 44.89
CA ARG A 50 -18.99 -29.01 45.92
C ARG A 50 -20.00 -28.18 46.71
N ASN A 51 -19.62 -26.97 47.11
CA ASN A 51 -20.51 -26.07 47.84
C ASN A 51 -21.70 -25.62 46.96
N LEU A 52 -21.47 -25.31 45.68
CA LEU A 52 -22.56 -24.98 44.74
C LEU A 52 -23.48 -26.17 44.45
N GLU A 53 -22.95 -27.40 44.43
CA GLU A 53 -23.75 -28.62 44.32
C GLU A 53 -24.65 -28.82 45.55
N GLU A 54 -24.15 -28.56 46.76
CA GLU A 54 -24.97 -28.58 47.97
C GLU A 54 -26.06 -27.49 47.96
N ALA A 55 -25.72 -26.27 47.52
CA ALA A 55 -26.71 -25.21 47.31
C ALA A 55 -27.82 -25.64 46.34
N LEU A 56 -27.45 -26.23 45.19
CA LEU A 56 -28.39 -26.68 44.17
C LEU A 56 -29.16 -27.96 44.57
N LYS A 57 -28.66 -28.79 45.49
CA LYS A 57 -29.42 -29.90 46.08
C LYS A 57 -30.57 -29.38 46.94
N ARG A 58 -30.35 -28.29 47.68
CA ARG A 58 -31.37 -27.68 48.53
C ARG A 58 -32.33 -26.83 47.71
N GLU A 59 -31.81 -26.06 46.77
CA GLU A 59 -32.57 -25.19 45.90
C GLU A 59 -32.14 -25.36 44.43
N PRO A 60 -32.77 -26.30 43.70
CA PRO A 60 -32.36 -26.67 42.34
C PRO A 60 -32.30 -25.52 41.34
N ASP A 61 -33.10 -24.47 41.56
CA ASP A 61 -33.24 -23.33 40.66
C ASP A 61 -32.69 -22.02 41.27
N HIS A 62 -31.82 -22.11 42.29
CA HIS A 62 -31.16 -20.96 42.90
C HIS A 62 -30.27 -20.23 41.88
N VAL A 63 -30.66 -19.01 41.49
CA VAL A 63 -30.04 -18.28 40.38
C VAL A 63 -28.56 -18.02 40.62
N GLU A 64 -28.20 -17.55 41.82
CA GLU A 64 -26.82 -17.22 42.15
C GLU A 64 -25.91 -18.46 42.17
N ALA A 65 -26.38 -19.60 42.71
CA ALA A 65 -25.67 -20.87 42.65
C ALA A 65 -25.46 -21.34 41.20
N LEU A 66 -26.50 -21.26 40.35
CA LEU A 66 -26.38 -21.59 38.92
C LEU A 66 -25.40 -20.65 38.19
N TYR A 67 -25.42 -19.36 38.52
CA TYR A 67 -24.49 -18.36 37.97
C TYR A 67 -23.04 -18.68 38.32
N TYR A 68 -22.73 -18.86 39.60
CA TYR A 68 -21.36 -19.16 40.05
C TYR A 68 -20.88 -20.53 39.57
N MET A 69 -21.78 -21.51 39.42
CA MET A 69 -21.42 -22.79 38.78
C MET A 69 -20.94 -22.57 37.35
N GLY A 70 -21.63 -21.70 36.61
CA GLY A 70 -21.20 -21.23 35.29
C GLY A 70 -19.82 -20.57 35.31
N VAL A 71 -19.61 -19.61 36.21
CA VAL A 71 -18.35 -18.87 36.36
C VAL A 71 -17.18 -19.79 36.69
N VAL A 72 -17.37 -20.73 37.63
CA VAL A 72 -16.33 -21.70 38.01
C VAL A 72 -15.98 -22.61 36.84
N HIS A 73 -16.97 -23.07 36.07
CA HIS A 73 -16.72 -23.86 34.87
C HIS A 73 -15.99 -23.08 33.76
N MET A 74 -16.26 -21.77 33.61
CA MET A 74 -15.48 -20.89 32.72
C MET A 74 -14.02 -20.79 33.16
N ALA A 75 -13.76 -20.62 34.47
CA ALA A 75 -12.40 -20.58 35.02
C ALA A 75 -11.65 -21.91 34.80
N LEU A 76 -12.35 -23.04 34.86
CA LEU A 76 -11.83 -24.37 34.55
C LEU A 76 -11.68 -24.64 33.04
N ARG A 77 -11.93 -23.65 32.17
CA ARG A 77 -11.93 -23.79 30.69
C ARG A 77 -12.89 -24.88 30.19
N ARG A 78 -14.06 -25.00 30.81
CA ARG A 78 -15.15 -25.92 30.44
C ARG A 78 -16.40 -25.13 30.01
N PRO A 79 -16.35 -24.38 28.91
CA PRO A 79 -17.44 -23.50 28.51
C PRO A 79 -18.74 -24.25 28.17
N GLU A 80 -18.68 -25.50 27.72
CA GLU A 80 -19.86 -26.35 27.47
C GLU A 80 -20.67 -26.60 28.74
N GLU A 81 -19.99 -26.84 29.86
CA GLU A 81 -20.65 -27.05 31.16
C GLU A 81 -21.15 -25.73 31.72
N ALA A 82 -20.40 -24.64 31.55
CA ALA A 82 -20.85 -23.32 31.94
C ALA A 82 -22.17 -22.93 31.25
N VAL A 83 -22.31 -23.21 29.94
CA VAL A 83 -23.55 -22.96 29.19
C VAL A 83 -24.75 -23.66 29.81
N LYS A 84 -24.62 -24.90 30.31
CA LYS A 84 -25.75 -25.64 30.91
C LYS A 84 -26.32 -24.91 32.13
N TYR A 85 -25.45 -24.51 33.07
CA TYR A 85 -25.88 -23.83 34.29
C TYR A 85 -26.33 -22.39 34.03
N LEU A 86 -25.60 -21.65 33.19
CA LEU A 86 -25.93 -20.26 32.85
C LEU A 86 -27.23 -20.16 32.04
N THR A 87 -27.55 -21.15 31.20
CA THR A 87 -28.85 -21.19 30.49
C THR A 87 -30.00 -21.40 31.47
N ARG A 88 -29.82 -22.24 32.50
CA ARG A 88 -30.82 -22.40 33.57
C ARG A 88 -30.97 -21.12 34.40
N ALA A 89 -29.86 -20.48 34.77
CA ALA A 89 -29.88 -19.18 35.45
C ALA A 89 -30.64 -18.12 34.62
N GLN A 90 -30.36 -18.06 33.31
CA GLN A 90 -30.97 -17.11 32.38
C GLN A 90 -32.48 -17.33 32.23
N ALA A 91 -32.95 -18.58 32.32
CA ALA A 91 -34.37 -18.90 32.29
C ALA A 91 -35.12 -18.44 33.54
N LYS A 92 -34.44 -18.42 34.70
CA LYS A 92 -35.03 -18.01 35.99
C LYS A 92 -34.92 -16.51 36.25
N ALA A 93 -33.83 -15.89 35.79
CA ALA A 93 -33.61 -14.45 35.89
C ALA A 93 -33.41 -13.85 34.49
N PRO A 94 -34.49 -13.75 33.67
CA PRO A 94 -34.38 -13.31 32.29
C PRO A 94 -33.84 -11.89 32.15
N GLN A 95 -33.97 -11.02 33.15
CA GLN A 95 -33.50 -9.63 33.09
C GLN A 95 -32.10 -9.41 33.69
N ASP A 96 -31.47 -10.44 34.25
CA ASP A 96 -30.14 -10.32 34.86
C ASP A 96 -29.06 -10.15 33.77
N THR A 97 -28.37 -9.01 33.80
CA THR A 97 -27.31 -8.68 32.84
C THR A 97 -26.01 -9.41 33.13
N SER A 98 -25.73 -9.75 34.40
CA SER A 98 -24.55 -10.53 34.80
C SER A 98 -24.64 -11.95 34.26
N VAL A 99 -25.81 -12.59 34.40
CA VAL A 99 -26.07 -13.91 33.83
C VAL A 99 -25.95 -13.89 32.30
N ALA A 100 -26.55 -12.89 31.65
CA ALA A 100 -26.48 -12.76 30.20
C ALA A 100 -25.04 -12.53 29.71
N PHE A 101 -24.25 -11.72 30.44
CA PHE A 101 -22.85 -11.48 30.10
C PHE A 101 -22.02 -12.75 30.21
N GLN A 102 -22.10 -13.49 31.33
CA GLN A 102 -21.37 -14.75 31.49
C GLN A 102 -21.79 -15.81 30.48
N LEU A 103 -23.09 -15.92 30.18
CA LEU A 103 -23.58 -16.82 29.15
C LEU A 103 -23.05 -16.43 27.76
N GLY A 104 -23.00 -15.12 27.47
CA GLY A 104 -22.38 -14.58 26.28
C GLY A 104 -20.90 -14.94 26.18
N LEU A 105 -20.14 -14.81 27.27
CA LEU A 105 -18.73 -15.21 27.34
C LEU A 105 -18.54 -16.70 27.08
N ALA A 106 -19.41 -17.55 27.63
CA ALA A 106 -19.37 -18.99 27.39
C ALA A 106 -19.64 -19.33 25.92
N TYR A 107 -20.65 -18.72 25.28
CA TYR A 107 -20.88 -18.89 23.84
C TYR A 107 -19.74 -18.34 22.99
N PHE A 108 -19.13 -17.22 23.39
CA PHE A 108 -17.99 -16.63 22.70
C PHE A 108 -16.76 -17.55 22.74
N ALA A 109 -16.49 -18.17 23.90
CA ALA A 109 -15.43 -19.15 24.05
C ALA A 109 -15.64 -20.39 23.17
N LEU A 110 -16.90 -20.78 22.93
CA LEU A 110 -17.30 -21.83 21.99
C LEU A 110 -17.35 -21.37 20.52
N GLN A 111 -16.97 -20.13 20.23
CA GLN A 111 -17.08 -19.49 18.91
C GLN A 111 -18.51 -19.46 18.35
N GLN A 112 -19.53 -19.60 19.20
CA GLN A 112 -20.95 -19.51 18.84
C GLN A 112 -21.41 -18.04 18.85
N TYR A 113 -20.82 -17.23 17.97
CA TYR A 113 -21.02 -15.78 17.95
C TYR A 113 -22.48 -15.36 17.73
N ASP A 114 -23.23 -16.10 16.91
CA ASP A 114 -24.65 -15.81 16.65
C ASP A 114 -25.52 -15.94 17.91
N ARG A 115 -25.10 -16.77 18.87
CA ARG A 115 -25.79 -16.92 20.17
C ARG A 115 -25.29 -15.93 21.21
N ALA A 116 -24.02 -15.54 21.13
CA ALA A 116 -23.42 -14.56 22.03
C ALA A 116 -23.89 -13.12 21.73
N GLU A 117 -24.06 -12.78 20.45
CA GLU A 117 -24.45 -11.43 19.98
C GLU A 117 -25.67 -10.87 20.71
N PRO A 118 -26.86 -11.51 20.72
CA PRO A 118 -28.05 -10.95 21.35
C PRO A 118 -27.89 -10.75 22.86
N LEU A 119 -27.08 -11.58 23.52
CA LEU A 119 -26.79 -11.46 24.95
C LEU A 119 -25.90 -10.24 25.21
N PHE A 120 -24.79 -10.12 24.48
CA PHE A 120 -23.88 -8.99 24.64
C PHE A 120 -24.52 -7.66 24.23
N GLU A 121 -25.29 -7.61 23.14
CA GLU A 121 -25.99 -6.40 22.72
C GLU A 121 -27.03 -5.95 23.76
N ARG A 122 -27.69 -6.89 24.44
CA ARG A 122 -28.59 -6.56 25.55
C ARG A 122 -27.83 -5.94 26.72
N VAL A 123 -26.72 -6.56 27.12
CA VAL A 123 -25.88 -6.06 28.21
C VAL A 123 -25.30 -4.68 27.84
N TYR A 124 -24.85 -4.50 26.60
CA TYR A 124 -24.24 -3.26 26.10
C TYR A 124 -25.23 -2.09 26.01
N LYS A 125 -26.51 -2.37 25.72
CA LYS A 125 -27.58 -1.37 25.79
C LYS A 125 -27.86 -0.91 27.22
N ALA A 126 -27.72 -1.81 28.21
CA ALA A 126 -27.94 -1.48 29.60
C ALA A 126 -26.76 -0.70 30.20
N ASP A 127 -25.54 -1.21 30.00
CA ASP A 127 -24.31 -0.55 30.43
C ASP A 127 -23.13 -0.93 29.49
N PRO A 128 -22.67 0.00 28.63
CA PRO A 128 -21.55 -0.25 27.73
C PRO A 128 -20.18 -0.23 28.43
N THR A 129 -20.11 0.14 29.71
CA THR A 129 -18.87 0.32 30.47
C THR A 129 -18.45 -0.91 31.28
N ILE A 130 -19.28 -1.96 31.28
CA ILE A 130 -18.97 -3.26 31.88
C ILE A 130 -17.62 -3.75 31.37
N GLU A 131 -16.80 -4.23 32.31
CA GLU A 131 -15.42 -4.61 32.06
C GLU A 131 -15.31 -5.66 30.93
N GLY A 132 -14.58 -5.29 29.88
CA GLY A 132 -14.32 -6.13 28.72
C GLY A 132 -15.47 -6.26 27.72
N LEU A 133 -16.68 -5.81 28.03
CA LEU A 133 -17.86 -5.98 27.16
C LEU A 133 -17.68 -5.34 25.78
N GLY A 134 -17.13 -4.13 25.73
CA GLY A 134 -16.94 -3.41 24.46
C GLY A 134 -16.02 -4.14 23.47
N TYR A 135 -15.07 -4.95 23.96
CA TYR A 135 -14.27 -5.83 23.10
C TYR A 135 -15.15 -6.87 22.40
N TYR A 136 -15.96 -7.61 23.16
CA TYR A 136 -16.77 -8.71 22.62
C TYR A 136 -17.80 -8.20 21.61
N VAL A 137 -18.50 -7.11 21.94
CA VAL A 137 -19.46 -6.46 21.03
C VAL A 137 -18.73 -5.95 19.79
N GLY A 138 -17.61 -5.24 19.96
CA GLY A 138 -16.85 -4.69 18.85
C GLY A 138 -16.30 -5.78 17.93
N PHE A 139 -15.83 -6.89 18.48
CA PHE A 139 -15.33 -8.03 17.71
C PHE A 139 -16.43 -8.69 16.87
N ILE A 140 -17.63 -8.89 17.44
CA ILE A 140 -18.76 -9.46 16.70
C ILE A 140 -19.20 -8.53 15.57
N ARG A 141 -19.30 -7.21 15.82
CA ARG A 141 -19.63 -6.22 14.77
C ARG A 141 -18.56 -6.16 13.68
N TYR A 142 -17.28 -6.23 14.05
CA TYR A 142 -16.16 -6.32 13.11
C TYR A 142 -16.30 -7.54 12.19
N ARG A 143 -16.62 -8.71 12.75
CA ARG A 143 -16.85 -9.95 11.97
C ARG A 143 -18.02 -9.82 11.00
N LYS A 144 -19.06 -9.05 11.37
CA LYS A 144 -20.21 -8.72 10.51
C LYS A 144 -19.93 -7.58 9.51
N LYS A 145 -18.68 -7.11 9.43
CA LYS A 145 -18.23 -5.98 8.60
C LYS A 145 -18.89 -4.64 8.95
N ASP A 146 -19.52 -4.52 10.12
CA ASP A 146 -19.96 -3.25 10.68
C ASP A 146 -18.80 -2.57 11.42
N TYR A 147 -17.85 -2.05 10.64
CA TYR A 147 -16.62 -1.45 11.18
C TYR A 147 -16.89 -0.16 11.98
N ARG A 148 -17.96 0.57 11.64
CA ARG A 148 -18.36 1.79 12.38
C ARG A 148 -18.94 1.43 13.75
N GLY A 149 -19.88 0.47 13.80
CA GLY A 149 -20.44 -0.01 15.05
C GLY A 149 -19.41 -0.73 15.92
N ALA A 150 -18.42 -1.41 15.31
CA ALA A 150 -17.30 -2.01 16.02
C ALA A 150 -16.43 -0.95 16.71
N LEU A 151 -16.07 0.11 15.98
CA LEU A 151 -15.27 1.22 16.50
C LEU A 151 -15.96 1.94 17.66
N GLU A 152 -17.28 2.11 17.59
CA GLU A 152 -18.06 2.66 18.70
C GLU A 152 -17.95 1.77 19.95
N ALA A 153 -18.14 0.46 19.81
CA ALA A 153 -18.08 -0.48 20.91
C ALA A 153 -16.68 -0.55 21.56
N PHE A 154 -15.62 -0.58 20.75
CA PHE A 154 -14.24 -0.56 21.26
C PHE A 154 -13.91 0.73 22.03
N ARG A 155 -14.44 1.89 21.58
CA ARG A 155 -14.19 3.18 22.24
C ARG A 155 -14.97 3.36 23.54
N ARG A 156 -16.20 2.86 23.62
CA ARG A 156 -17.02 2.95 24.83
C ARG A 156 -16.63 1.92 25.88
N GLY A 157 -16.14 0.76 25.45
CA GLY A 157 -15.69 -0.30 26.34
C GLY A 157 -14.54 0.14 27.23
N ARG A 158 -14.52 -0.38 28.46
CA ARG A 158 -13.39 -0.25 29.38
C ARG A 158 -12.93 -1.64 29.81
N THR A 159 -11.64 -1.81 30.00
CA THR A 159 -11.08 -3.05 30.55
C THR A 159 -9.75 -2.76 31.23
N THR A 160 -9.52 -3.36 32.38
CA THR A 160 -8.24 -3.30 33.09
C THR A 160 -7.31 -4.45 32.71
N ASP A 161 -7.84 -5.50 32.05
CA ASP A 161 -7.06 -6.62 31.52
C ASP A 161 -6.14 -6.16 30.38
N PRO A 162 -4.81 -6.19 30.55
CA PRO A 162 -3.86 -5.76 29.52
C PRO A 162 -3.96 -6.56 28.22
N GLN A 163 -4.31 -7.84 28.27
CA GLN A 163 -4.47 -8.67 27.07
C GLN A 163 -5.70 -8.22 26.28
N LEU A 164 -6.80 -7.95 26.99
CA LEU A 164 -8.03 -7.48 26.38
C LEU A 164 -7.88 -6.04 25.86
N GLN A 165 -7.13 -5.18 26.55
CA GLN A 165 -6.74 -3.85 26.06
C GLN A 165 -5.94 -3.97 24.76
N GLN A 166 -4.94 -4.86 24.70
CA GLN A 166 -4.15 -5.08 23.50
C GLN A 166 -5.03 -5.55 22.32
N LEU A 167 -5.89 -6.55 22.55
CA LEU A 167 -6.84 -7.05 21.54
C LEU A 167 -7.78 -5.94 21.05
N THR A 168 -8.36 -5.17 21.96
CA THR A 168 -9.26 -4.06 21.64
C THR A 168 -8.58 -3.03 20.74
N ARG A 169 -7.35 -2.62 21.07
CA ARG A 169 -6.58 -1.67 20.25
C ARG A 169 -6.21 -2.24 18.89
N PHE A 170 -5.84 -3.52 18.82
CA PHE A 170 -5.54 -4.18 17.55
C PHE A 170 -6.75 -4.21 16.61
N TYR A 171 -7.93 -4.62 17.10
CA TYR A 171 -9.15 -4.63 16.28
C TYR A 171 -9.69 -3.21 16.00
N THR A 172 -9.44 -2.25 16.87
CA THR A 172 -9.69 -0.82 16.59
C THR A 172 -8.84 -0.36 15.41
N GLY A 173 -7.55 -0.68 15.42
CA GLY A 173 -6.63 -0.41 14.31
C GLY A 173 -7.08 -1.04 12.99
N LEU A 174 -7.47 -2.32 13.00
CA LEU A 174 -8.03 -2.99 11.83
C LEU A 174 -9.29 -2.31 11.30
N SER A 175 -10.22 -1.94 12.20
CA SER A 175 -11.47 -1.28 11.83
C SER A 175 -11.19 0.09 11.20
N LEU A 176 -10.28 0.87 11.77
CA LEU A 176 -9.84 2.17 11.24
C LEU A 176 -9.14 2.05 9.89
N ALA A 177 -8.31 1.01 9.70
CA ALA A 177 -7.62 0.76 8.44
C ALA A 177 -8.64 0.50 7.31
N VAL A 178 -9.64 -0.35 7.55
CA VAL A 178 -10.71 -0.63 6.57
C VAL A 178 -11.57 0.59 6.29
N LEU A 179 -11.78 1.46 7.29
CA LEU A 179 -12.49 2.73 7.14
C LEU A 179 -11.67 3.83 6.43
N GLY A 180 -10.45 3.53 5.96
CA GLY A 180 -9.61 4.49 5.24
C GLY A 180 -8.96 5.55 6.15
N LEU A 181 -8.76 5.23 7.44
CA LEU A 181 -8.14 6.12 8.42
C LEU A 181 -6.76 5.59 8.88
N PRO A 182 -5.77 5.47 7.97
CA PRO A 182 -4.52 4.76 8.24
C PRO A 182 -3.67 5.42 9.34
N GLY A 183 -3.69 6.75 9.47
CA GLY A 183 -2.95 7.43 10.55
C GLY A 183 -3.43 7.03 11.94
N GLN A 184 -4.77 7.03 12.16
CA GLN A 184 -5.36 6.60 13.42
C GLN A 184 -5.17 5.09 13.62
N ALA A 185 -5.30 4.30 12.55
CA ALA A 185 -5.09 2.87 12.60
C ALA A 185 -3.67 2.51 13.06
N SER A 186 -2.65 3.16 12.50
CA SER A 186 -1.25 2.94 12.89
C SER A 186 -1.03 3.27 14.36
N ALA A 187 -1.59 4.37 14.86
CA ALA A 187 -1.44 4.78 16.25
C ALA A 187 -2.02 3.73 17.22
N GLU A 188 -3.20 3.17 16.92
CA GLU A 188 -3.82 2.14 17.76
C GLU A 188 -3.02 0.83 17.76
N VAL A 189 -2.52 0.40 16.59
CA VAL A 189 -1.70 -0.81 16.47
C VAL A 189 -0.35 -0.63 17.19
N GLU A 190 0.26 0.56 17.14
CA GLU A 190 1.48 0.85 17.90
C GLU A 190 1.24 0.81 19.41
N GLN A 191 0.10 1.32 19.89
CA GLN A 191 -0.26 1.19 21.30
C GLN A 191 -0.52 -0.27 21.68
N ALA A 192 -1.15 -1.07 20.82
CA ALA A 192 -1.33 -2.51 21.04
C ALA A 192 0.03 -3.23 21.20
N LEU A 193 1.03 -2.87 20.39
CA LEU A 193 2.39 -3.42 20.47
C LEU A 193 3.11 -3.02 21.77
N LYS A 194 2.87 -1.80 22.28
CA LYS A 194 3.45 -1.33 23.56
C LYS A 194 2.88 -2.02 24.79
N LEU A 195 1.60 -2.42 24.77
CA LEU A 195 0.93 -3.01 25.94
C LEU A 195 1.46 -4.40 26.31
N ALA A 196 1.73 -5.25 25.32
CA ALA A 196 2.31 -6.57 25.55
C ALA A 196 3.29 -6.94 24.41
N PRO A 197 4.54 -6.45 24.48
CA PRO A 197 5.59 -6.81 23.53
C PRO A 197 5.97 -8.29 23.74
N GLY A 198 5.68 -9.14 22.76
CA GLY A 198 5.92 -10.59 22.83
C GLY A 198 4.67 -11.46 22.97
N SER A 199 3.47 -10.90 22.82
CA SER A 199 2.25 -11.70 22.73
C SER A 199 2.12 -12.38 21.36
N PRO A 200 1.26 -13.40 21.21
CA PRO A 200 0.97 -14.00 19.90
C PRO A 200 0.47 -13.00 18.84
N LEU A 201 -0.02 -11.83 19.27
CA LEU A 201 -0.45 -10.73 18.40
C LEU A 201 0.69 -9.83 17.92
N THR A 202 1.89 -9.90 18.51
CA THR A 202 3.01 -9.01 18.15
C THR A 202 3.34 -9.11 16.66
N GLY A 203 3.58 -10.31 16.13
CA GLY A 203 3.87 -10.49 14.70
C GLY A 203 2.75 -10.00 13.76
N PRO A 204 1.48 -10.40 13.98
CA PRO A 204 0.34 -9.84 13.24
C PRO A 204 0.21 -8.31 13.32
N ALA A 205 0.42 -7.72 14.49
CA ALA A 205 0.33 -6.28 14.71
C ALA A 205 1.48 -5.51 14.04
N GLU A 206 2.72 -6.04 14.05
CA GLU A 206 3.83 -5.47 13.30
C GLU A 206 3.55 -5.45 11.80
N ARG A 207 3.09 -6.57 11.23
CA ARG A 207 2.71 -6.64 9.81
C ARG A 207 1.61 -5.66 9.45
N LEU A 208 0.58 -5.55 10.28
CA LEU A 208 -0.52 -4.61 10.06
C LEU A 208 -0.02 -3.16 10.13
N ARG A 209 0.79 -2.81 11.13
CA ARG A 209 1.41 -1.48 11.25
C ARG A 209 2.21 -1.14 10.01
N ASP A 210 3.05 -2.07 9.54
CA ASP A 210 3.92 -1.83 8.38
C ASP A 210 3.08 -1.64 7.11
N THR A 211 2.04 -2.47 6.92
CA THR A 211 1.07 -2.32 5.83
C THR A 211 0.34 -0.97 5.87
N ILE A 212 -0.13 -0.57 7.05
CA ILE A 212 -0.80 0.72 7.25
C ILE A 212 0.17 1.87 7.00
N LYS A 213 1.43 1.77 7.44
CA LYS A 213 2.46 2.80 7.19
C LYS A 213 2.78 2.92 5.70
N THR A 214 2.91 1.81 4.99
CA THR A 214 3.08 1.81 3.53
C THR A 214 1.85 2.44 2.84
N ALA A 215 0.64 2.10 3.27
CA ALA A 215 -0.59 2.72 2.75
C ALA A 215 -0.70 4.22 3.08
N ALA A 216 -0.26 4.64 4.27
CA ALA A 216 -0.22 6.04 4.68
C ALA A 216 0.84 6.85 3.90
N GLN A 217 1.99 6.25 3.62
CA GLN A 217 3.02 6.82 2.74
C GLN A 217 2.51 6.94 1.30
N ALA A 218 1.78 5.94 0.80
CA ALA A 218 1.05 6.05 -0.47
C ALA A 218 -0.04 7.14 -0.43
N GLY A 219 -0.53 7.50 0.75
CA GLY A 219 -1.43 8.63 1.02
C GLY A 219 -0.81 10.02 0.87
N ARG A 220 0.53 10.13 0.79
CA ARG A 220 1.22 11.42 0.57
C ARG A 220 0.82 11.98 -0.81
N ARG A 221 0.45 13.26 -0.81
CA ARG A 221 0.12 13.99 -2.04
C ARG A 221 1.36 14.51 -2.74
N LEU A 222 2.37 14.88 -1.96
CA LEU A 222 3.65 15.36 -2.43
C LEU A 222 4.66 14.22 -2.47
N SER A 223 5.37 14.09 -3.58
CA SER A 223 6.58 13.28 -3.69
C SER A 223 7.67 14.08 -4.38
N ALA A 224 8.90 13.97 -3.89
CA ALA A 224 10.06 14.62 -4.51
C ALA A 224 11.25 13.68 -4.53
N SER A 225 12.09 13.78 -5.57
CA SER A 225 13.36 13.08 -5.62
C SER A 225 14.43 13.95 -6.26
N VAL A 226 15.66 13.82 -5.77
CA VAL A 226 16.84 14.49 -6.33
C VAL A 226 17.94 13.44 -6.46
N SER A 227 18.58 13.40 -7.61
CA SER A 227 19.69 12.49 -7.89
C SER A 227 20.89 13.28 -8.39
N LEU A 228 22.06 12.92 -7.91
CA LEU A 228 23.34 13.45 -8.36
C LEU A 228 24.27 12.27 -8.62
N GLY A 229 25.06 12.34 -9.68
CA GLY A 229 25.94 11.25 -10.05
C GLY A 229 27.08 11.65 -10.96
N PHE A 230 27.98 10.70 -11.13
CA PHE A 230 29.07 10.77 -12.09
C PHE A 230 28.81 9.78 -13.21
N LEU A 231 29.30 10.09 -14.40
CA LEU A 231 29.23 9.21 -15.56
C LEU A 231 30.54 9.19 -16.35
N TYR A 232 30.71 8.12 -17.11
CA TYR A 232 31.69 8.01 -18.19
C TYR A 232 30.96 7.50 -19.43
N ASP A 233 31.15 8.20 -20.54
CA ASP A 233 30.59 7.86 -21.84
C ASP A 233 31.74 7.73 -22.84
N ASP A 234 31.85 6.57 -23.47
CA ASP A 234 32.91 6.28 -24.44
C ASP A 234 32.61 6.83 -25.85
N ASN A 235 31.41 7.36 -26.09
CA ASN A 235 30.98 7.82 -27.39
C ASN A 235 29.87 8.89 -27.34
N VAL A 236 30.17 10.01 -26.68
CA VAL A 236 29.28 11.17 -26.48
C VAL A 236 28.76 11.73 -27.82
N ILE A 237 29.62 11.76 -28.85
CA ILE A 237 29.32 12.33 -30.16
C ILE A 237 28.61 11.37 -31.11
N VAL A 238 28.33 10.13 -30.67
CA VAL A 238 27.69 9.07 -31.49
C VAL A 238 28.50 8.79 -32.76
N ARG A 239 29.80 8.57 -32.58
CA ARG A 239 30.78 8.31 -33.63
C ARG A 239 30.46 7.01 -34.40
N PRO A 240 30.48 7.03 -35.76
CA PRO A 240 30.21 5.84 -36.56
C PRO A 240 31.29 4.75 -36.41
N GLY A 241 30.94 3.49 -36.67
CA GLY A 241 31.84 2.34 -36.64
C GLY A 241 32.99 2.44 -37.64
N PRO A 242 34.16 1.83 -37.36
CA PRO A 242 35.37 2.00 -38.18
C PRO A 242 35.33 1.27 -39.53
N ASN A 243 34.49 0.23 -39.67
CA ASN A 243 34.51 -0.69 -40.81
C ASN A 243 33.52 -0.23 -41.89
N SER A 244 33.92 0.77 -42.68
CA SER A 244 33.08 1.28 -43.77
C SER A 244 33.92 1.82 -44.94
N HIS A 245 33.41 1.64 -46.15
CA HIS A 245 33.93 2.28 -47.36
C HIS A 245 33.30 3.66 -47.61
N GLU A 246 32.45 4.14 -46.69
CA GLU A 246 31.77 5.43 -46.75
C GLU A 246 32.76 6.60 -46.46
N PRO A 247 32.98 7.52 -47.41
CA PRO A 247 33.96 8.60 -47.28
C PRO A 247 33.76 9.54 -46.07
N LEU A 248 32.50 9.71 -45.60
CA LEU A 248 32.22 10.54 -44.42
C LEU A 248 32.63 9.90 -43.10
N VAL A 249 32.73 8.56 -43.04
CA VAL A 249 33.01 7.85 -41.78
C VAL A 249 34.36 8.27 -41.19
N PRO A 250 35.49 8.29 -41.93
CA PRO A 250 36.76 8.79 -41.40
C PRO A 250 36.70 10.23 -40.89
N VAL A 251 35.94 11.11 -41.56
CA VAL A 251 35.79 12.53 -41.17
C VAL A 251 35.05 12.66 -39.84
N LEU A 252 33.94 11.94 -39.68
CA LEU A 252 33.14 11.93 -38.44
C LEU A 252 33.90 11.30 -37.26
N ARG A 253 34.88 10.43 -37.55
CA ARG A 253 35.71 9.76 -36.54
C ARG A 253 36.93 10.55 -36.07
N ALA A 254 37.20 11.73 -36.64
CA ALA A 254 38.42 12.50 -36.38
C ALA A 254 38.44 13.25 -35.03
N HIS A 255 37.30 13.36 -34.35
CA HIS A 255 37.13 14.14 -33.13
C HIS A 255 37.15 13.22 -31.89
N LYS A 256 37.57 13.77 -30.75
CA LYS A 256 37.46 13.10 -29.44
C LYS A 256 36.00 12.75 -29.17
N GLU A 257 35.77 11.51 -28.77
CA GLU A 257 34.42 10.95 -28.59
C GLU A 257 34.04 10.66 -27.14
N ASP A 258 35.02 10.47 -26.25
CA ASP A 258 34.78 10.03 -24.87
C ASP A 258 34.89 11.18 -23.87
N SER A 259 34.13 11.10 -22.79
CA SER A 259 34.21 12.07 -21.70
C SER A 259 33.71 11.48 -20.39
N HIS A 260 34.35 11.89 -19.31
CA HIS A 260 33.75 11.85 -17.98
C HIS A 260 32.75 13.00 -17.82
N GLY A 261 31.84 12.87 -16.87
CA GLY A 261 30.88 13.92 -16.58
C GLY A 261 30.09 13.70 -15.31
N GLU A 262 29.18 14.63 -15.07
CA GLU A 262 28.25 14.65 -13.96
C GLU A 262 26.81 14.63 -14.51
N ALA A 263 25.91 14.02 -13.74
CA ALA A 263 24.49 14.03 -14.02
C ALA A 263 23.69 14.49 -12.80
N ALA A 264 22.66 15.28 -13.06
CA ALA A 264 21.69 15.72 -12.07
C ALA A 264 20.28 15.42 -12.57
N ASN A 265 19.43 14.96 -11.66
CA ASN A 265 18.01 14.77 -11.92
C ASN A 265 17.22 15.28 -10.72
N ALA A 266 16.13 15.99 -10.95
CA ALA A 266 15.21 16.39 -9.90
C ALA A 266 13.78 16.19 -10.38
N ARG A 267 12.94 15.55 -9.57
CA ARG A 267 11.54 15.30 -9.88
C ARG A 267 10.67 15.71 -8.71
N PHE A 268 9.58 16.38 -9.03
CA PHE A 268 8.54 16.81 -8.09
C PHE A 268 7.19 16.40 -8.66
N ASP A 269 6.35 15.75 -7.85
CA ASP A 269 4.97 15.43 -8.21
C ASP A 269 4.03 15.81 -7.07
N TYR A 270 2.88 16.37 -7.43
CA TYR A 270 1.81 16.70 -6.50
C TYR A 270 0.48 16.14 -6.99
N THR A 271 -0.11 15.25 -6.18
CA THR A 271 -1.46 14.72 -6.39
C THR A 271 -2.47 15.67 -5.75
N TRP A 272 -3.11 16.49 -6.58
CA TRP A 272 -4.04 17.52 -6.10
C TRP A 272 -5.45 16.96 -5.87
N LEU A 273 -5.85 15.93 -6.63
CA LEU A 273 -7.15 15.27 -6.54
C LEU A 273 -7.00 13.80 -6.19
N ARG A 274 -7.73 13.33 -5.17
CA ARG A 274 -8.00 11.91 -4.90
C ARG A 274 -9.45 11.73 -4.44
N GLY A 275 -10.17 10.78 -5.02
CA GLY A 275 -11.53 10.43 -4.62
C GLY A 275 -12.59 10.86 -5.63
N SER A 276 -13.63 11.55 -5.18
CA SER A 276 -14.76 11.99 -6.01
C SER A 276 -14.43 13.25 -6.81
N LEU A 277 -14.94 13.34 -8.04
CA LEU A 277 -14.81 14.50 -8.91
C LEU A 277 -16.18 15.20 -9.03
N PHE A 278 -16.23 16.51 -8.76
CA PHE A 278 -17.45 17.35 -8.87
C PHE A 278 -18.71 16.83 -8.17
N GLY A 279 -18.56 16.16 -7.02
CA GLY A 279 -19.71 15.59 -6.29
C GLY A 279 -20.32 14.33 -6.92
N TRP A 280 -19.80 13.88 -8.07
CA TRP A 280 -20.06 12.54 -8.57
C TRP A 280 -19.33 11.55 -7.67
N VAL A 281 -20.10 10.79 -6.89
CA VAL A 281 -19.59 9.67 -6.11
C VAL A 281 -19.50 8.49 -7.06
N PRO A 282 -18.28 8.00 -7.37
CA PRO A 282 -18.10 6.81 -8.19
C PRO A 282 -18.82 5.61 -7.56
N ARG A 283 -19.05 4.53 -8.33
CA ARG A 283 -19.56 3.27 -7.76
C ARG A 283 -18.67 2.84 -6.58
N ASP A 284 -19.23 2.19 -5.55
CA ASP A 284 -18.46 1.78 -4.37
C ASP A 284 -17.12 1.12 -4.75
N GLY A 285 -16.00 1.77 -4.40
CA GLY A 285 -14.64 1.31 -4.67
C GLY A 285 -13.91 2.01 -5.83
N ASP A 286 -14.61 2.75 -6.70
CA ASP A 286 -14.00 3.54 -7.77
C ASP A 286 -13.42 4.87 -7.23
N SER A 287 -12.38 5.41 -7.88
CA SER A 287 -11.81 6.70 -7.51
C SER A 287 -11.10 7.40 -8.66
N PHE A 288 -11.03 8.72 -8.60
CA PHE A 288 -10.18 9.52 -9.47
C PHE A 288 -8.90 9.92 -8.76
N GLU A 289 -7.85 10.07 -9.56
CA GLU A 289 -6.58 10.66 -9.15
C GLU A 289 -6.12 11.64 -10.22
N SER A 290 -5.64 12.80 -9.81
CA SER A 290 -4.98 13.71 -10.75
C SER A 290 -3.76 14.34 -10.11
N SER A 291 -2.69 14.40 -10.89
CA SER A 291 -1.39 14.90 -10.47
C SER A 291 -0.82 15.88 -11.47
N PHE A 292 0.08 16.73 -10.98
CA PHE A 292 0.96 17.57 -11.76
C PHE A 292 2.40 17.28 -11.34
N GLY A 293 3.32 17.29 -12.28
CA GLY A 293 4.72 17.03 -12.03
C GLY A 293 5.65 17.90 -12.83
N TYR A 294 6.85 18.08 -12.29
CA TYR A 294 7.98 18.72 -12.94
C TYR A 294 9.20 17.80 -12.80
N SER A 295 9.96 17.63 -13.87
CA SER A 295 11.23 16.93 -13.90
C SER A 295 12.29 17.79 -14.57
N PHE A 296 13.47 17.79 -13.98
CA PHE A 296 14.69 18.37 -14.52
C PHE A 296 15.71 17.25 -14.68
N PHE A 297 16.36 17.19 -15.83
CA PHE A 297 17.51 16.32 -16.05
C PHE A 297 18.64 17.14 -16.68
N GLY A 298 19.88 16.90 -16.24
CA GLY A 298 21.05 17.61 -16.73
C GLY A 298 22.27 16.70 -16.77
N THR A 299 23.08 16.84 -17.82
CA THR A 299 24.40 16.21 -17.95
C THR A 299 25.44 17.27 -18.26
N TYR A 300 26.62 17.10 -17.66
CA TYR A 300 27.77 17.95 -17.90
C TYR A 300 28.97 17.06 -18.24
N TYR A 301 29.46 17.12 -19.48
CA TYR A 301 30.65 16.42 -19.95
C TYR A 301 31.86 17.34 -19.86
N ASN A 302 32.91 16.88 -19.18
CA ASN A 302 34.09 17.69 -18.89
C ASN A 302 34.93 18.00 -20.14
N ASP A 303 34.99 17.07 -21.11
CA ASP A 303 35.81 17.22 -22.31
C ASP A 303 35.01 17.64 -23.55
N LEU A 304 33.68 17.45 -23.52
CA LEU A 304 32.78 17.60 -24.66
C LEU A 304 31.55 18.43 -24.28
N THR A 305 31.78 19.62 -23.70
CA THR A 305 30.73 20.49 -23.14
C THR A 305 29.66 20.94 -24.14
N SER A 306 29.96 20.91 -25.45
CA SER A 306 28.96 21.17 -26.50
C SER A 306 27.85 20.13 -26.58
N PHE A 307 28.05 18.96 -25.96
CA PHE A 307 27.09 17.86 -25.91
C PHE A 307 26.38 17.75 -24.55
N ASN A 308 26.54 18.74 -23.68
CA ASN A 308 25.78 18.82 -22.44
C ASN A 308 24.29 18.89 -22.75
N VAL A 309 23.49 18.06 -22.11
CA VAL A 309 22.03 18.03 -22.30
C VAL A 309 21.36 18.51 -21.02
N THR A 310 20.40 19.42 -21.16
CA THR A 310 19.47 19.79 -20.10
C THR A 310 18.05 19.60 -20.60
N ASP A 311 17.18 18.99 -19.80
CA ASP A 311 15.78 18.72 -20.14
C ASP A 311 14.87 19.20 -19.01
N HIS A 312 13.82 19.93 -19.39
CA HIS A 312 12.77 20.40 -18.49
C HIS A 312 11.45 19.80 -18.94
N LEU A 313 10.84 18.98 -18.08
CA LEU A 313 9.58 18.31 -18.37
C LEU A 313 8.52 18.73 -17.36
N VAL A 314 7.40 19.24 -17.86
CA VAL A 314 6.19 19.52 -17.10
C VAL A 314 5.11 18.54 -17.53
N ASN A 315 4.45 17.89 -16.57
CA ASN A 315 3.39 16.94 -16.88
C ASN A 315 2.16 17.11 -16.01
N GLY A 316 1.02 16.70 -16.54
CA GLY A 316 -0.23 16.54 -15.82
C GLY A 316 -0.86 15.20 -16.17
N SER A 317 -1.45 14.55 -15.17
CA SER A 317 -2.13 13.27 -15.39
C SER A 317 -3.49 13.22 -14.70
N PHE A 318 -4.37 12.42 -15.27
CA PHE A 318 -5.67 12.06 -14.73
C PHE A 318 -5.82 10.55 -14.84
N ALA A 319 -6.26 9.92 -13.76
CA ALA A 319 -6.48 8.49 -13.69
C ALA A 319 -7.85 8.20 -13.08
N TYR A 320 -8.58 7.28 -13.69
CA TYR A 320 -9.79 6.68 -13.16
C TYR A 320 -9.48 5.24 -12.76
N LYS A 321 -9.60 4.94 -11.46
CA LYS A 321 -9.39 3.62 -10.87
C LYS A 321 -10.74 2.96 -10.64
N THR A 322 -10.88 1.72 -11.12
CA THR A 322 -12.12 0.95 -11.08
C THR A 322 -11.83 -0.55 -11.02
N ALA A 323 -12.86 -1.38 -11.16
CA ALA A 323 -12.73 -2.82 -11.36
C ALA A 323 -13.29 -3.21 -12.74
N MET A 324 -12.53 -4.00 -13.51
CA MET A 324 -12.93 -4.57 -14.79
C MET A 324 -12.74 -6.08 -14.73
N PHE A 325 -13.77 -6.87 -15.07
CA PHE A 325 -13.74 -8.34 -14.96
C PHE A 325 -13.32 -8.86 -13.56
N ASN A 326 -13.78 -8.21 -12.49
CA ASN A 326 -13.39 -8.49 -11.09
C ASN A 326 -11.89 -8.30 -10.76
N MET A 327 -11.16 -7.61 -11.63
CA MET A 327 -9.75 -7.24 -11.45
C MET A 327 -9.63 -5.72 -11.27
N PRO A 328 -8.77 -5.23 -10.36
CA PRO A 328 -8.46 -3.81 -10.29
C PRO A 328 -7.95 -3.31 -11.64
N ALA A 329 -8.48 -2.17 -12.07
CA ALA A 329 -8.18 -1.54 -13.34
C ALA A 329 -7.94 -0.04 -13.14
N GLN A 330 -7.09 0.56 -13.96
CA GLN A 330 -6.88 1.99 -14.02
C GLN A 330 -6.83 2.46 -15.48
N PHE A 331 -7.53 3.54 -15.79
CA PHE A 331 -7.47 4.22 -17.08
C PHE A 331 -6.86 5.59 -16.87
N GLY A 332 -5.81 5.91 -17.62
CA GLY A 332 -5.03 7.13 -17.45
C GLY A 332 -4.99 7.98 -18.72
N LEU A 333 -5.10 9.29 -18.56
CA LEU A 333 -4.76 10.29 -19.55
C LEU A 333 -3.64 11.16 -18.99
N SER A 334 -2.56 11.34 -19.74
CA SER A 334 -1.48 12.26 -19.36
C SER A 334 -1.05 13.14 -20.50
N TYR A 335 -0.65 14.36 -20.16
CA TYR A 335 -0.01 15.31 -21.05
C TYR A 335 1.35 15.69 -20.47
N ALA A 336 2.38 15.70 -21.31
CA ALA A 336 3.70 16.20 -20.97
C ALA A 336 4.17 17.19 -22.02
N TRP A 337 4.70 18.31 -21.55
CA TRP A 337 5.47 19.25 -22.33
C TRP A 337 6.91 19.16 -21.87
N ASP A 338 7.83 18.92 -22.81
CA ASP A 338 9.25 18.87 -22.51
C ASP A 338 10.07 19.76 -23.43
N MET A 339 11.15 20.29 -22.88
CA MET A 339 12.04 21.25 -23.51
C MET A 339 13.49 20.85 -23.24
N LEU A 340 14.16 20.39 -24.31
CA LEU A 340 15.52 19.91 -24.28
C LEU A 340 16.46 20.94 -24.89
N TYR A 341 17.51 21.25 -24.13
CA TYR A 341 18.60 22.13 -24.47
C TYR A 341 19.86 21.32 -24.73
N LEU A 342 20.56 21.64 -25.81
CA LEU A 342 21.90 21.14 -26.09
C LEU A 342 22.89 22.27 -25.85
N ARG A 343 23.88 22.05 -24.99
CA ARG A 343 24.77 23.08 -24.42
C ARG A 343 23.98 24.13 -23.61
N GLU A 344 23.40 25.10 -24.30
CA GLU A 344 22.57 26.20 -23.77
C GLU A 344 21.53 26.68 -24.80
N THR A 345 21.44 26.02 -25.97
CA THR A 345 20.50 26.36 -27.03
C THR A 345 19.30 25.45 -26.98
N GLU A 346 18.12 26.00 -27.26
CA GLU A 346 16.91 25.20 -27.49
C GLU A 346 17.20 24.22 -28.62
N PHE A 347 17.01 22.91 -28.37
CA PHE A 347 17.29 21.87 -29.35
C PHE A 347 16.02 21.16 -29.80
N LEU A 348 15.16 20.77 -28.85
CA LEU A 348 13.94 20.01 -29.12
C LEU A 348 12.85 20.35 -28.11
N ARG A 349 11.66 20.67 -28.59
CA ARG A 349 10.43 20.73 -27.80
C ARG A 349 9.52 19.57 -28.18
N ARG A 350 8.84 18.98 -27.20
CA ARG A 350 7.82 17.96 -27.50
C ARG A 350 6.55 18.16 -26.69
N ASN A 351 5.43 17.86 -27.35
CA ASN A 351 4.11 17.80 -26.74
C ASN A 351 3.63 16.35 -26.81
N THR A 352 3.49 15.69 -25.66
CA THR A 352 3.17 14.26 -25.59
C THR A 352 1.84 14.04 -24.89
N ALA A 353 0.88 13.45 -25.59
CA ALA A 353 -0.38 12.99 -25.01
C ALA A 353 -0.39 11.46 -24.95
N THR A 354 -0.73 10.88 -23.80
CA THR A 354 -0.78 9.42 -23.62
C THR A 354 -2.11 9.00 -23.00
N LEU A 355 -2.77 8.05 -23.66
CA LEU A 355 -3.88 7.29 -23.10
C LEU A 355 -3.35 5.93 -22.66
N SER A 356 -3.71 5.48 -21.47
CA SER A 356 -3.22 4.22 -20.91
C SER A 356 -4.30 3.47 -20.16
N SER A 357 -4.13 2.16 -20.08
CA SER A 357 -4.88 1.29 -19.18
C SER A 357 -3.92 0.36 -18.47
N LEU A 358 -4.21 0.07 -17.20
CA LEU A 358 -3.49 -0.86 -16.35
C LEU A 358 -4.50 -1.83 -15.75
N LEU A 359 -4.24 -3.13 -15.88
CA LEU A 359 -5.01 -4.20 -15.26
C LEU A 359 -4.14 -4.94 -14.25
N VAL A 360 -4.71 -5.26 -13.10
CA VAL A 360 -4.05 -6.03 -12.03
C VAL A 360 -4.71 -7.39 -11.92
N GLU A 361 -4.07 -8.42 -12.48
CA GLU A 361 -4.60 -9.77 -12.53
C GLU A 361 -4.53 -10.45 -11.16
N LYS A 362 -5.62 -11.07 -10.68
CA LYS A 362 -5.56 -11.81 -9.41
C LYS A 362 -4.79 -13.11 -9.56
N GLU A 363 -3.97 -13.44 -8.56
CA GLU A 363 -3.30 -14.74 -8.51
C GLU A 363 -4.33 -15.87 -8.26
N PRO A 364 -4.29 -16.99 -9.01
CA PRO A 364 -5.19 -18.12 -8.80
C PRO A 364 -5.04 -18.70 -7.39
N GLY A 365 -6.10 -18.67 -6.58
CA GLY A 365 -6.11 -19.25 -5.22
C GLY A 365 -5.91 -18.27 -4.06
N ALA A 366 -5.83 -16.96 -4.31
CA ALA A 366 -5.86 -15.95 -3.25
C ALA A 366 -7.17 -16.02 -2.44
N SER A 367 -7.10 -16.16 -1.11
CA SER A 367 -8.30 -16.13 -0.26
C SER A 367 -8.82 -14.70 -0.08
N ASP A 368 -10.12 -14.54 0.22
CA ASP A 368 -10.78 -13.23 0.42
C ASP A 368 -10.36 -12.50 1.72
N THR A 369 -9.33 -12.97 2.43
CA THR A 369 -8.86 -12.28 3.62
C THR A 369 -8.02 -11.05 3.26
N PHE A 370 -8.15 -9.99 4.06
CA PHE A 370 -7.33 -8.78 3.92
C PHE A 370 -5.81 -9.08 3.95
N VAL A 371 -5.40 -10.12 4.68
CA VAL A 371 -3.99 -10.54 4.76
C VAL A 371 -3.51 -11.16 3.44
N ASP A 372 -4.35 -11.89 2.72
CA ASP A 372 -4.01 -12.46 1.42
C ASP A 372 -4.13 -11.43 0.29
N ALA A 373 -5.05 -10.47 0.40
CA ALA A 373 -5.12 -9.30 -0.49
C ALA A 373 -3.86 -8.42 -0.46
N VAL A 374 -3.10 -8.46 0.64
CA VAL A 374 -1.81 -7.75 0.79
C VAL A 374 -0.62 -8.64 0.38
N ARG A 375 -0.77 -9.98 0.37
CA ARG A 375 0.29 -10.94 0.01
C ARG A 375 0.36 -11.25 -1.49
N ASN A 376 -0.78 -11.32 -2.17
CA ASN A 376 -0.85 -11.75 -3.56
C ASN A 376 -0.88 -10.53 -4.48
N VAL A 377 0.31 -10.01 -4.79
CA VAL A 377 0.45 -8.92 -5.74
C VAL A 377 0.27 -9.52 -7.13
N GLY A 378 -0.91 -9.28 -7.70
CA GLY A 378 -1.30 -9.77 -9.02
C GLY A 378 -0.30 -9.49 -10.16
N HIS A 379 -0.44 -10.06 -11.35
CA HIS A 379 0.39 -9.59 -12.49
C HIS A 379 -0.16 -8.27 -13.04
N LEU A 380 0.68 -7.46 -13.70
CA LEU A 380 0.24 -6.19 -14.29
C LEU A 380 0.28 -6.26 -15.81
N THR A 381 -0.82 -5.87 -16.44
CA THR A 381 -0.87 -5.66 -17.89
C THR A 381 -1.17 -4.20 -18.15
N GLN A 382 -0.24 -3.49 -18.78
CA GLN A 382 -0.40 -2.12 -19.22
C GLN A 382 -0.52 -2.07 -20.75
N SER A 383 -1.49 -1.33 -21.26
CA SER A 383 -1.54 -0.94 -22.66
C SER A 383 -1.64 0.56 -22.78
N PHE A 384 -1.12 1.12 -23.87
CA PHE A 384 -1.16 2.56 -24.07
C PHE A 384 -1.16 2.93 -25.55
N PHE A 385 -1.65 4.14 -25.80
CA PHE A 385 -1.50 4.87 -27.04
C PHE A 385 -0.86 6.22 -26.72
N ARG A 386 0.16 6.61 -27.48
CA ARG A 386 0.90 7.86 -27.33
C ARG A 386 0.90 8.62 -28.65
N PHE A 387 0.56 9.89 -28.59
CA PHE A 387 0.84 10.88 -29.63
C PHE A 387 1.92 11.82 -29.14
N GLN A 388 2.89 12.14 -29.99
CA GLN A 388 3.96 13.08 -29.67
C GLN A 388 4.25 13.97 -30.88
N ASP A 389 4.10 15.27 -30.69
CA ASP A 389 4.54 16.31 -31.62
C ASP A 389 5.95 16.78 -31.23
N LYS A 390 6.85 16.94 -32.22
CA LYS A 390 8.27 17.25 -32.02
C LYS A 390 8.70 18.41 -32.90
N GLU A 391 9.27 19.43 -32.28
CA GLU A 391 9.77 20.66 -32.92
C GLU A 391 11.25 20.84 -32.60
N PHE A 392 12.13 20.82 -33.62
CA PHE A 392 13.57 20.98 -33.45
C PHE A 392 14.00 22.42 -33.75
N PHE A 393 14.82 23.00 -32.87
CA PHE A 393 15.15 24.44 -32.88
C PHE A 393 16.50 24.80 -33.53
N GLU A 394 17.30 23.80 -33.99
CA GLU A 394 18.62 24.03 -34.61
C GLU A 394 18.72 23.67 -36.11
N LEU A 395 19.52 24.48 -36.80
CA LEU A 395 19.72 24.65 -38.24
C LEU A 395 19.94 23.35 -39.01
N ASN A 396 19.20 23.19 -40.11
CA ASN A 396 19.37 22.16 -41.14
C ASN A 396 20.88 21.91 -41.41
N PRO A 397 21.49 20.85 -40.87
CA PRO A 397 22.95 20.67 -40.93
C PRO A 397 23.41 20.23 -42.32
N LEU A 398 22.45 19.88 -43.18
CA LEU A 398 22.67 19.45 -44.55
C LEU A 398 22.18 20.56 -45.48
N PRO A 399 22.95 20.91 -46.53
CA PRO A 399 22.61 21.96 -47.50
C PRO A 399 21.54 21.46 -48.49
N ILE A 400 20.48 20.84 -47.98
CA ILE A 400 19.44 20.19 -48.77
C ILE A 400 18.10 20.76 -48.30
N ASP A 401 17.43 21.43 -49.22
CA ASP A 401 16.09 21.96 -49.01
C ASP A 401 15.14 20.80 -48.64
N ASN A 402 14.32 21.00 -47.60
CA ASN A 402 13.23 20.12 -47.16
C ASN A 402 13.59 18.80 -46.41
N GLU A 403 14.73 18.70 -45.72
CA GLU A 403 15.03 17.57 -44.81
C GLU A 403 14.92 17.96 -43.32
N PHE A 404 13.74 18.43 -42.89
CA PHE A 404 13.47 18.82 -41.50
C PHE A 404 13.15 17.62 -40.59
N ARG A 405 13.53 17.72 -39.31
CA ARG A 405 13.33 16.64 -38.32
C ARG A 405 12.02 16.74 -37.53
N ASP A 406 11.31 17.84 -37.67
CA ASP A 406 10.00 18.03 -37.04
C ASP A 406 9.05 16.91 -37.46
N ALA A 407 8.34 16.35 -36.49
CA ALA A 407 7.59 15.13 -36.72
C ALA A 407 6.45 14.92 -35.73
N ASN A 408 5.42 14.21 -36.20
CA ASN A 408 4.42 13.59 -35.36
C ASN A 408 4.75 12.10 -35.21
N ASN A 409 4.90 11.64 -33.97
CA ASN A 409 5.07 10.24 -33.64
C ASN A 409 3.79 9.68 -33.00
N TYR A 410 3.37 8.52 -33.48
CA TYR A 410 2.26 7.76 -32.92
C TYR A 410 2.81 6.43 -32.42
N THR A 411 2.46 6.01 -31.21
CA THR A 411 2.89 4.72 -30.65
C THR A 411 1.70 4.01 -30.03
N ILE A 412 1.59 2.72 -30.27
CA ILE A 412 0.71 1.83 -29.51
C ILE A 412 1.55 0.71 -28.91
N GLY A 413 1.29 0.35 -27.67
CA GLY A 413 2.09 -0.67 -27.00
C GLY A 413 1.36 -1.39 -25.88
N ILE A 414 1.91 -2.55 -25.56
CA ILE A 414 1.53 -3.37 -24.41
C ILE A 414 2.79 -3.76 -23.62
N LEU A 415 2.68 -3.81 -22.30
CA LEU A 415 3.71 -4.23 -21.37
C LEU A 415 3.06 -5.12 -20.31
N HIS A 416 3.59 -6.33 -20.14
CA HIS A 416 3.18 -7.24 -19.09
C HIS A 416 4.32 -7.36 -18.06
N LEU A 417 3.97 -7.29 -16.77
CA LEU A 417 4.88 -7.40 -15.64
C LEU A 417 4.43 -8.54 -14.75
N LEU A 418 5.21 -9.62 -14.75
CA LEU A 418 5.10 -10.71 -13.81
C LEU A 418 5.79 -10.27 -12.51
N ARG A 419 5.07 -10.40 -11.40
CA ARG A 419 5.50 -9.94 -10.07
C ARG A 419 5.51 -11.12 -9.12
N PHE A 420 6.58 -11.25 -8.35
CA PHE A 420 6.80 -12.36 -7.44
C PHE A 420 7.22 -11.87 -6.06
N SER A 421 6.85 -12.64 -5.03
CA SER A 421 7.29 -12.43 -3.64
C SER A 421 7.03 -11.01 -3.12
N GLY A 422 5.86 -10.43 -3.38
CA GLY A 422 5.55 -9.08 -2.88
C GLY A 422 6.28 -7.97 -3.65
N ASP A 423 6.36 -8.05 -4.98
CA ASP A 423 7.12 -7.14 -5.87
C ASP A 423 8.65 -7.16 -5.70
N LYS A 424 9.21 -8.15 -4.98
CA LYS A 424 10.67 -8.31 -4.82
C LYS A 424 11.36 -8.72 -6.11
N HIS A 425 10.71 -9.56 -6.92
CA HIS A 425 11.26 -10.01 -8.20
C HIS A 425 10.25 -9.74 -9.30
N LEU A 426 10.75 -9.24 -10.43
CA LEU A 426 9.94 -8.81 -11.56
C LEU A 426 10.48 -9.41 -12.85
N VAL A 427 9.58 -9.78 -13.76
CA VAL A 427 9.91 -10.06 -15.16
C VAL A 427 8.98 -9.22 -16.01
N LYS A 428 9.53 -8.43 -16.92
CA LYS A 428 8.77 -7.58 -17.85
C LYS A 428 8.97 -8.03 -19.29
N ALA A 429 7.88 -7.99 -20.06
CA ALA A 429 7.89 -8.23 -21.49
C ALA A 429 6.88 -7.29 -22.15
N GLY A 430 7.27 -6.63 -23.23
CA GLY A 430 6.43 -5.67 -23.92
C GLY A 430 6.76 -5.55 -25.39
N TYR A 431 5.78 -5.02 -26.13
CA TYR A 431 5.90 -4.79 -27.55
C TYR A 431 5.19 -3.50 -27.93
N GLN A 432 5.79 -2.74 -28.83
CA GLN A 432 5.26 -1.48 -29.32
C GLN A 432 5.42 -1.39 -30.83
N VAL A 433 4.50 -0.68 -31.46
CA VAL A 433 4.61 -0.25 -32.84
C VAL A 433 4.53 1.27 -32.84
N ASP A 434 5.43 1.91 -33.58
CA ASP A 434 5.44 3.35 -33.71
C ASP A 434 5.58 3.82 -35.16
N TRP A 435 4.99 4.97 -35.45
CA TRP A 435 4.98 5.60 -36.77
C TRP A 435 5.48 7.02 -36.64
N GLU A 436 6.50 7.36 -37.41
CA GLU A 436 7.11 8.69 -37.44
C GLU A 436 6.75 9.38 -38.76
N ASP A 437 5.89 10.39 -38.67
CA ASP A 437 5.60 11.28 -39.79
C ASP A 437 6.39 12.58 -39.64
N ALA A 438 7.65 12.51 -40.08
CA ALA A 438 8.54 13.65 -40.15
C ALA A 438 8.30 14.51 -41.40
N GLN A 439 8.57 15.81 -41.32
CA GLN A 439 8.55 16.69 -42.49
C GLN A 439 9.61 16.28 -43.53
N GLY A 440 10.81 15.94 -43.07
CA GLY A 440 11.90 15.41 -43.90
C GLY A 440 11.72 13.93 -44.22
N ARG A 441 11.81 13.60 -45.51
CA ARG A 441 11.56 12.24 -46.02
C ARG A 441 12.53 11.19 -45.48
N ASN A 442 13.76 11.59 -45.12
CA ASN A 442 14.77 10.68 -44.57
C ASN A 442 14.52 10.27 -43.12
N TYR A 443 13.57 10.92 -42.45
CA TYR A 443 13.24 10.69 -41.04
C TYR A 443 11.91 9.98 -40.83
N ARG A 444 11.13 9.75 -41.90
CA ARG A 444 9.88 8.98 -41.84
C ARG A 444 10.15 7.49 -41.71
N TYR A 445 9.59 6.83 -40.70
CA TYR A 445 9.73 5.39 -40.51
C TYR A 445 8.51 4.74 -39.87
N VAL A 446 8.44 3.41 -40.01
CA VAL A 446 7.63 2.53 -39.16
C VAL A 446 8.57 1.73 -38.28
N GLY A 447 8.27 1.69 -36.99
CA GLY A 447 9.11 1.12 -35.97
C GLY A 447 8.41 -0.01 -35.21
N HIS A 448 9.21 -1.00 -34.82
CA HIS A 448 8.82 -2.10 -33.96
C HIS A 448 9.77 -2.14 -32.76
N ARG A 449 9.22 -2.12 -31.55
CA ARG A 449 10.01 -2.09 -30.33
C ARG A 449 9.68 -3.28 -29.43
N LEU A 450 10.70 -4.06 -29.08
CA LEU A 450 10.61 -5.17 -28.14
C LEU A 450 11.25 -4.77 -26.82
N LEU A 451 10.54 -4.97 -25.72
CA LEU A 451 10.99 -4.66 -24.37
C LEU A 451 11.03 -5.94 -23.55
N ALA A 452 12.14 -6.21 -22.89
CA ALA A 452 12.25 -7.30 -21.94
C ALA A 452 13.09 -6.85 -20.74
N GLY A 453 12.87 -7.46 -19.59
CA GLY A 453 13.75 -7.22 -18.45
C GLY A 453 13.41 -8.02 -17.23
N VAL A 454 14.38 -8.08 -16.32
CA VAL A 454 14.27 -8.81 -15.06
C VAL A 454 14.77 -7.94 -13.92
N GLN A 455 14.15 -8.05 -12.76
CA GLN A 455 14.62 -7.46 -11.52
C GLN A 455 14.63 -8.52 -10.43
N TYR A 456 15.69 -8.55 -9.64
CA TYR A 456 15.82 -9.43 -8.49
C TYR A 456 16.30 -8.64 -7.28
N THR A 457 15.54 -8.67 -6.19
CA THR A 457 15.91 -8.04 -4.92
C THR A 457 16.50 -9.08 -3.96
N LEU A 458 17.76 -8.89 -3.57
CA LEU A 458 18.47 -9.68 -2.57
C LEU A 458 18.34 -9.01 -1.20
N ASP A 459 17.97 -9.78 -0.18
CA ASP A 459 18.12 -9.36 1.22
C ASP A 459 19.58 -9.65 1.64
N LEU A 460 20.33 -8.62 2.03
CA LEU A 460 21.74 -8.78 2.39
C LEU A 460 21.90 -9.29 3.84
N PRO A 461 23.02 -9.98 4.15
CA PRO A 461 23.25 -10.56 5.48
C PRO A 461 23.25 -9.54 6.62
N ALA A 462 22.95 -10.00 7.83
CA ALA A 462 22.94 -9.14 9.02
C ALA A 462 24.28 -8.42 9.29
N ALA A 463 25.39 -9.00 8.81
CA ALA A 463 26.73 -8.44 8.96
C ALA A 463 26.94 -7.06 8.30
N VAL A 464 26.11 -6.70 7.30
CA VAL A 464 26.19 -5.40 6.62
C VAL A 464 25.09 -4.43 7.06
N ARG A 465 24.34 -4.75 8.13
CA ARG A 465 23.35 -3.85 8.70
C ARG A 465 24.03 -2.65 9.34
N THR A 466 23.43 -1.48 9.17
CA THR A 466 23.84 -0.25 9.84
C THR A 466 22.64 0.35 10.58
N SER A 467 22.87 1.34 11.45
CA SER A 467 21.79 2.04 12.15
C SER A 467 20.82 2.76 11.20
N TRP A 468 21.28 3.13 10.01
CA TRP A 468 20.53 3.80 8.94
C TRP A 468 20.14 2.84 7.79
N ASN A 469 20.47 1.56 7.91
CA ASN A 469 20.02 0.51 7.01
C ASN A 469 19.85 -0.82 7.77
N PRO A 470 18.77 -0.97 8.56
CA PRO A 470 18.57 -2.13 9.42
C PRO A 470 18.19 -3.42 8.64
N ALA A 471 17.72 -3.27 7.40
CA ALA A 471 17.34 -4.37 6.51
C ALA A 471 17.91 -4.11 5.10
N PRO A 472 19.24 -4.25 4.92
CA PRO A 472 19.90 -3.89 3.67
C PRO A 472 19.47 -4.79 2.52
N GLN A 473 19.16 -4.17 1.39
CA GLN A 473 18.77 -4.86 0.17
C GLN A 473 19.66 -4.44 -1.00
N LEU A 474 19.83 -5.33 -1.96
CA LEU A 474 20.45 -5.05 -3.23
C LEU A 474 19.49 -5.44 -4.35
N ARG A 475 19.09 -4.47 -5.17
CA ARG A 475 18.27 -4.68 -6.35
C ARG A 475 19.17 -4.79 -7.56
N LEU A 476 19.07 -5.90 -8.27
CA LEU A 476 19.76 -6.13 -9.54
C LEU A 476 18.72 -6.12 -10.64
N SER A 477 18.93 -5.37 -11.71
CA SER A 477 18.08 -5.40 -12.89
C SER A 477 18.87 -5.46 -14.19
N TYR A 478 18.28 -6.13 -15.17
CA TYR A 478 18.76 -6.16 -16.53
C TYR A 478 17.58 -5.92 -17.47
N ASP A 479 17.72 -4.92 -18.33
CA ASP A 479 16.71 -4.50 -19.29
C ASP A 479 17.27 -4.51 -20.71
N VAL A 480 16.47 -4.99 -21.65
CA VAL A 480 16.75 -5.02 -23.07
C VAL A 480 15.62 -4.32 -23.82
N ASP A 481 16.00 -3.45 -24.72
CA ASP A 481 15.11 -2.72 -25.61
C ASP A 481 15.66 -2.77 -27.04
N VAL A 482 14.89 -3.35 -27.95
CA VAL A 482 15.26 -3.51 -29.35
C VAL A 482 14.30 -2.70 -30.20
N HIS A 483 14.80 -1.68 -30.91
CA HIS A 483 14.02 -0.85 -31.83
C HIS A 483 14.45 -1.09 -33.27
N LEU A 484 13.55 -1.68 -34.06
CA LEU A 484 13.70 -1.90 -35.48
C LEU A 484 12.97 -0.78 -36.22
N ARG A 485 13.63 -0.08 -37.14
CA ARG A 485 13.06 1.06 -37.89
C ARG A 485 13.26 0.87 -39.38
N ASP A 486 12.16 0.79 -40.11
CA ASP A 486 12.14 0.78 -41.57
C ASP A 486 11.75 2.16 -42.10
N TYR A 487 12.68 2.83 -42.77
CA TYR A 487 12.45 4.18 -43.27
C TYR A 487 11.69 4.15 -44.60
N GLY A 488 10.63 4.95 -44.69
CA GLY A 488 9.66 4.93 -45.78
C GLY A 488 10.13 5.55 -47.09
N ASN A 489 11.39 5.97 -47.20
CA ASN A 489 11.97 6.51 -48.42
C ASN A 489 13.42 6.05 -48.60
N LYS A 490 13.91 6.04 -49.85
CA LYS A 490 15.35 5.96 -50.10
C LYS A 490 16.03 7.19 -49.52
N ASN A 491 17.11 6.98 -48.77
CA ASN A 491 17.84 8.07 -48.13
C ASN A 491 18.45 8.98 -49.20
N SER A 492 18.10 10.26 -49.16
CA SER A 492 18.43 11.21 -50.22
C SER A 492 19.85 11.75 -50.19
N VAL A 493 20.57 11.53 -49.09
CA VAL A 493 21.89 12.13 -48.83
C VAL A 493 22.97 11.06 -48.72
N LEU A 494 22.60 9.89 -48.22
CA LEU A 494 23.50 8.79 -47.91
C LEU A 494 23.06 7.50 -48.62
N PRO A 495 24.00 6.61 -48.97
CA PRO A 495 25.46 6.74 -48.85
C PRO A 495 26.01 7.84 -49.78
N THR A 496 27.10 8.55 -49.41
CA THR A 496 27.58 9.71 -50.20
C THR A 496 28.08 9.37 -51.59
N GLN A 497 28.53 8.14 -51.81
CA GLN A 497 28.95 7.70 -53.15
C GLN A 497 27.78 7.56 -54.13
N ASN A 498 26.56 7.30 -53.63
CA ASN A 498 25.37 7.18 -54.45
C ASN A 498 24.10 7.53 -53.65
N PRO A 499 23.83 8.82 -53.40
CA PRO A 499 22.65 9.27 -52.66
C PRO A 499 21.36 8.85 -53.35
N GLY A 500 20.31 8.53 -52.58
CA GLY A 500 19.03 8.07 -53.12
C GLY A 500 19.02 6.60 -53.58
N SER A 501 20.09 5.85 -53.34
CA SER A 501 20.19 4.45 -53.79
C SER A 501 19.64 3.42 -52.80
N LYS A 502 19.67 3.70 -51.49
CA LYS A 502 19.31 2.75 -50.44
C LYS A 502 18.09 3.19 -49.62
N TRP A 503 17.23 2.24 -49.31
CA TRP A 503 16.24 2.36 -48.23
C TRP A 503 16.96 2.16 -46.90
N ARG A 504 16.81 3.08 -45.93
CA ARG A 504 17.46 2.94 -44.62
C ARG A 504 16.69 1.96 -43.75
N GLN A 505 17.42 1.08 -43.09
CA GLN A 505 16.89 0.17 -42.07
C GLN A 505 17.84 0.19 -40.90
N ASP A 506 17.29 0.35 -39.70
CA ASP A 506 18.06 0.43 -38.47
C ASP A 506 17.56 -0.57 -37.43
N GLU A 507 18.49 -1.17 -36.72
CA GLU A 507 18.28 -2.00 -35.55
C GLU A 507 19.08 -1.40 -34.39
N GLU A 508 18.39 -0.97 -33.34
CA GLU A 508 19.02 -0.40 -32.16
C GLU A 508 18.77 -1.30 -30.96
N TYR A 509 19.85 -1.76 -30.33
CA TYR A 509 19.82 -2.61 -29.14
C TYR A 509 20.32 -1.81 -27.94
N ASN A 510 19.44 -1.56 -26.98
CA ASN A 510 19.73 -0.88 -25.73
C ASN A 510 19.71 -1.89 -24.59
N ASN A 511 20.85 -2.08 -23.93
CA ASN A 511 21.05 -2.98 -22.80
C ASN A 511 21.36 -2.15 -21.57
N THR A 512 20.63 -2.35 -20.47
CA THR A 512 20.87 -1.65 -19.22
C THR A 512 21.01 -2.65 -18.08
N VAL A 513 22.17 -2.66 -17.43
CA VAL A 513 22.43 -3.41 -16.20
C VAL A 513 22.50 -2.41 -15.04
N ARG A 514 21.74 -2.66 -13.97
CA ARG A 514 21.72 -1.77 -12.81
C ARG A 514 21.81 -2.56 -11.51
N ALA A 515 22.63 -2.06 -10.59
CA ALA A 515 22.72 -2.52 -9.21
C ALA A 515 22.41 -1.35 -8.28
N GLU A 516 21.34 -1.47 -7.48
CA GLU A 516 20.83 -0.40 -6.62
C GLU A 516 20.73 -0.88 -5.16
N ALA A 517 21.32 -0.14 -4.25
CA ALA A 517 21.22 -0.35 -2.81
C ALA A 517 20.35 0.76 -2.18
N PRO A 518 19.07 0.50 -1.86
CA PRO A 518 18.25 1.42 -1.09
C PRO A 518 18.61 1.39 0.41
N PHE A 519 18.46 2.53 1.08
CA PHE A 519 18.67 2.70 2.51
C PHE A 519 17.82 3.85 3.07
N ASP A 520 17.68 3.93 4.40
CA ASP A 520 16.93 5.01 5.03
C ASP A 520 17.74 6.30 5.01
N GLY A 521 17.09 7.41 4.62
CA GLY A 521 17.70 8.72 4.63
C GLY A 521 17.95 9.22 6.06
N PRO A 522 18.93 10.11 6.28
CA PRO A 522 19.12 10.78 7.56
C PRO A 522 17.85 11.53 7.99
N THR A 523 17.42 11.38 9.25
CA THR A 523 16.19 12.00 9.78
C THR A 523 16.19 13.53 9.73
N ILE A 524 17.36 14.16 9.62
CA ILE A 524 17.52 15.61 9.41
C ILE A 524 16.84 16.10 8.12
N PHE A 525 16.59 15.22 7.14
CA PHE A 525 15.87 15.54 5.91
C PHE A 525 14.36 15.21 5.97
N GLY A 526 13.85 14.84 7.15
CA GLY A 526 12.46 14.51 7.40
C GLY A 526 12.21 13.01 7.59
N GLU A 527 11.23 12.67 8.43
CA GLU A 527 10.86 11.28 8.70
C GLU A 527 10.29 10.59 7.45
N GLY A 528 10.84 9.41 7.16
CA GLY A 528 10.42 8.58 6.02
C GLY A 528 11.08 8.95 4.69
N THR A 529 12.16 9.73 4.69
CA THR A 529 13.01 9.89 3.50
C THR A 529 13.74 8.59 3.16
N LYS A 530 13.90 8.34 1.86
CA LYS A 530 14.61 7.19 1.31
C LYS A 530 15.80 7.68 0.49
N MET A 531 16.88 6.92 0.51
CA MET A 531 18.01 7.14 -0.37
C MET A 531 18.36 5.86 -1.10
N SER A 532 18.99 5.97 -2.27
CA SER A 532 19.57 4.82 -2.95
C SER A 532 20.87 5.19 -3.65
N LEU A 533 21.81 4.25 -3.66
CA LEU A 533 23.03 4.32 -4.45
C LEU A 533 22.91 3.32 -5.59
N ALA A 534 23.07 3.77 -6.82
CA ALA A 534 22.93 2.94 -8.01
C ALA A 534 24.18 3.00 -8.90
N LEU A 535 24.69 1.83 -9.28
CA LEU A 535 25.65 1.67 -10.37
C LEU A 535 24.87 1.19 -11.61
N THR A 536 25.01 1.90 -12.72
CA THR A 536 24.34 1.57 -13.99
C THR A 536 25.37 1.45 -15.10
N TYR A 537 25.23 0.40 -15.91
CA TYR A 537 25.93 0.25 -17.18
C TYR A 537 24.89 0.18 -18.29
N GLN A 538 25.00 1.07 -19.26
CA GLN A 538 24.15 1.10 -20.44
C GLN A 538 25.02 0.89 -21.69
N ASN A 539 24.60 -0.03 -22.54
CA ASN A 539 25.21 -0.31 -23.83
C ASN A 539 24.17 -0.11 -24.94
N THR A 540 24.50 0.71 -25.92
CA THR A 540 23.71 0.93 -27.13
C THR A 540 24.50 0.44 -28.33
N VAL A 541 23.91 -0.46 -29.11
CA VAL A 541 24.44 -0.91 -30.40
C VAL A 541 23.42 -0.54 -31.47
N ALA A 542 23.79 0.38 -32.36
CA ALA A 542 22.98 0.75 -33.51
C ALA A 542 23.61 0.16 -34.78
N ASN A 543 22.85 -0.70 -35.45
CA ASN A 543 23.18 -1.29 -36.73
C ASN A 543 22.26 -0.70 -37.80
N SER A 544 22.83 -0.30 -38.92
CA SER A 544 22.16 0.30 -40.06
C SER A 544 22.80 -0.18 -41.35
N ASN A 545 21.99 -0.30 -42.38
CA ASN A 545 22.47 -0.58 -43.73
C ASN A 545 23.13 0.65 -44.43
N ILE A 546 23.14 1.80 -43.75
CA ILE A 546 23.89 3.01 -44.07
C ILE A 546 24.92 3.26 -42.96
N ALA A 547 26.20 3.12 -43.32
CA ALA A 547 27.30 3.04 -42.35
C ALA A 547 27.47 4.26 -41.43
N VAL A 548 27.02 5.45 -41.83
CA VAL A 548 27.08 6.66 -41.00
C VAL A 548 26.25 6.51 -39.72
N PHE A 549 25.20 5.69 -39.73
CA PHE A 549 24.32 5.49 -38.57
C PHE A 549 24.74 4.30 -37.69
N ASN A 550 25.84 3.60 -38.03
CA ASN A 550 26.33 2.46 -37.25
C ASN A 550 27.18 2.94 -36.09
N TYR A 551 26.82 2.65 -34.85
CA TYR A 551 27.66 3.00 -33.71
C TYR A 551 27.49 2.02 -32.53
N THR A 552 28.47 2.06 -31.62
CA THR A 552 28.36 1.44 -30.30
C THR A 552 28.72 2.50 -29.26
N ARG A 553 27.97 2.52 -28.16
CA ARG A 553 28.15 3.47 -27.07
C ARG A 553 27.96 2.76 -25.74
N ASN A 554 28.84 3.05 -24.79
CA ASN A 554 28.85 2.52 -23.45
C ASN A 554 28.84 3.68 -22.45
N VAL A 555 27.84 3.69 -21.58
CA VAL A 555 27.70 4.69 -20.51
C VAL A 555 27.72 3.98 -19.16
N TYR A 556 28.64 4.38 -18.30
CA TYR A 556 28.73 3.93 -16.92
C TYR A 556 28.34 5.07 -16.02
N SER A 557 27.47 4.85 -15.04
CA SER A 557 27.08 5.89 -14.09
C SER A 557 26.96 5.39 -12.65
N LEU A 558 27.35 6.26 -11.72
CA LEU A 558 27.16 6.08 -10.29
C LEU A 558 26.28 7.23 -9.80
N THR A 559 25.10 6.90 -9.25
CA THR A 559 24.10 7.90 -8.88
C THR A 559 23.63 7.70 -7.45
N LEU A 560 23.63 8.78 -6.67
CA LEU A 560 23.00 8.86 -5.37
C LEU A 560 21.66 9.57 -5.51
N THR A 561 20.58 8.90 -5.13
CA THR A 561 19.22 9.43 -5.16
C THR A 561 18.72 9.64 -3.74
N TRP A 562 18.08 10.78 -3.50
CA TRP A 562 17.27 11.09 -2.33
C TRP A 562 15.80 11.18 -2.75
N SER A 563 14.89 10.69 -1.91
CA SER A 563 13.44 10.68 -2.17
C SER A 563 12.65 10.96 -0.89
N TYR A 564 11.56 11.71 -1.03
CA TYR A 564 10.67 12.16 0.04
C TYR A 564 9.22 11.73 -0.18
#